data_AF-A0A1J3JP96-F1
#
_entry.id   AF-A0A1J3JP96-F1
#
_cell.length_a   1.000
_cell.length_b   1.000
_cell.length_c   1.000
_cell.angle_alpha   90.00
_cell.angle_beta   90.00
_cell.angle_gamma   90.00
#
_symmetry.space_group_name_H-M   'P 1'
#
loop_
_entity.id
_entity.type
_entity.pdbx_description
1 polymer ?
#
loop_
_entity_poly.entity_id
_entity_poly.type
_entity_poly.pdbx_seq_one_letter_code
_entity_poly.pdbx_strand_id
1 'polypeptide(L)' 'MYDSDVNPKQSLANSYRNGLRVAKENNINYIAFSATSCGSYRYPFDEAADIGISTIKEFANDFKRCILFCSRMIYIAFG' A
#
# COMPACT_ATOMS: atom_id res chain seq x y z
N MET A 1 16.00 5.20 7.53
CA MET A 1 16.03 5.95 6.25
C MET A 1 15.90 4.90 5.15
N TYR A 2 15.09 5.08 4.09
CA TYR A 2 14.75 3.94 3.20
C TYR A 2 15.98 3.34 2.49
N ASP A 3 17.05 4.12 2.35
CA ASP A 3 18.40 3.76 1.89
C ASP A 3 19.16 2.81 2.82
N SER A 4 18.70 2.62 4.07
CA SER A 4 19.29 1.66 5.01
C SER A 4 18.71 0.24 4.91
N ASP A 5 17.66 0.04 4.10
CA ASP A 5 17.12 -1.28 3.79
C ASP A 5 17.81 -1.83 2.53
N VAL A 6 18.09 -3.14 2.51
CA VAL A 6 18.70 -3.84 1.37
C VAL A 6 17.72 -3.89 0.17
N ASN A 7 16.41 -3.89 0.42
CA ASN A 7 15.40 -3.85 -0.64
C ASN A 7 14.14 -3.07 -0.18
N PRO A 8 14.22 -1.73 -0.09
CA PRO A 8 13.14 -0.91 0.48
C PRO A 8 11.85 -0.99 -0.35
N LYS A 9 11.96 -1.21 -1.67
CA LYS A 9 10.81 -1.45 -2.56
C LYS A 9 10.05 -2.72 -2.17
N GLN A 10 10.77 -3.82 -1.96
CA GLN A 10 10.16 -5.09 -1.58
C GLN A 10 9.57 -5.02 -0.17
N SER A 11 10.27 -4.39 0.78
CA SER A 11 9.77 -4.16 2.13
C SER A 11 8.47 -3.38 2.13
N LEU A 12 8.38 -2.29 1.36
CA LEU A 12 7.16 -1.49 1.23
C LEU A 12 6.01 -2.30 0.61
N ALA A 13 6.26 -3.03 -0.47
CA ALA A 13 5.26 -3.91 -1.08
C ALA A 13 4.78 -4.99 -0.11
N ASN A 14 5.69 -5.57 0.68
CA ASN A 14 5.35 -6.55 1.71
C ASN A 14 4.48 -5.95 2.82
N SER A 15 4.71 -4.69 3.23
CA SER A 15 3.84 -4.02 4.20
C SER A 15 2.39 -3.93 3.71
N TYR A 16 2.17 -3.56 2.44
CA TYR A 16 0.83 -3.55 1.85
C TYR A 16 0.23 -4.96 1.76
N ARG A 17 0.97 -5.95 1.24
CA ARG A 17 0.50 -7.35 1.16
C ARG A 17 0.09 -7.91 2.52
N ASN A 18 0.90 -7.65 3.55
CA ASN A 18 0.62 -8.14 4.89
C ASN A 18 -0.67 -7.51 5.45
N GLY A 19 -0.87 -6.20 5.27
CA GLY A 19 -2.10 -5.52 5.69
C GLY A 19 -3.33 -6.05 4.96
N LEU A 20 -3.24 -6.23 3.63
CA LEU A 20 -4.32 -6.80 2.82
C LEU A 20 -4.63 -8.25 3.24
N ARG A 21 -3.62 -9.10 3.43
CA ARG A 21 -3.83 -10.48 3.90
C ARG A 21 -4.57 -10.53 5.23
N VAL A 22 -4.14 -9.73 6.21
CA VAL A 22 -4.80 -9.66 7.53
C VAL A 22 -6.24 -9.16 7.39
N ALA A 23 -6.47 -8.15 6.55
CA ALA A 23 -7.82 -7.64 6.30
C ALA A 23 -8.73 -8.72 5.68
N LYS A 24 -8.22 -9.50 4.72
CA LYS A 24 -8.94 -10.64 4.12
C LYS A 24 -9.28 -11.71 5.16
N GLU A 25 -8.31 -12.10 5.98
CA GLU A 25 -8.50 -13.08 7.06
C GLU A 25 -9.56 -12.63 8.09
N ASN A 26 -9.70 -11.33 8.29
CA ASN A 26 -10.70 -10.74 9.20
C ASN A 26 -12.01 -10.34 8.49
N ASN A 27 -12.21 -10.72 7.22
CA ASN A 27 -13.39 -10.36 6.41
C ASN A 27 -13.67 -8.85 6.33
N ILE A 28 -12.61 -8.03 6.39
CA ILE A 28 -12.70 -6.58 6.24
C ILE A 28 -12.87 -6.26 4.76
N ASN A 29 -13.94 -5.55 4.40
CA ASN A 29 -14.27 -5.22 3.01
C ASN A 29 -13.82 -3.82 2.56
N TYR A 30 -13.46 -2.95 3.51
CA TYR A 30 -13.13 -1.55 3.29
C TYR A 30 -11.79 -1.24 3.94
N ILE A 31 -10.81 -0.82 3.14
CA ILE A 31 -9.45 -0.57 3.61
C ILE A 31 -9.01 0.82 3.18
N ALA A 32 -8.36 1.55 4.08
CA ALA A 32 -7.71 2.82 3.80
C ALA A 32 -6.24 2.75 4.23
N PHE A 33 -5.32 2.89 3.27
CA PHE A 33 -3.89 3.00 3.54
C PHE A 33 -3.44 4.45 3.44
N SER A 34 -2.54 4.87 4.33
CA SER A 34 -1.77 6.11 4.20
C SER A 34 -0.48 5.87 3.42
N ALA A 35 0.21 6.95 3.05
CA ALA A 35 1.51 6.94 2.39
C ALA A 35 2.59 6.29 3.27
N THR A 36 2.61 4.97 3.28
CA THR A 36 3.50 4.17 4.11
C THR A 36 4.94 4.38 3.63
N SER A 37 5.87 4.61 4.55
CA SER A 37 7.31 4.88 4.29
C SER A 37 7.66 6.27 3.71
N CYS A 38 6.68 7.14 3.41
CA CYS A 38 6.97 8.49 2.90
C CYS A 38 7.27 9.53 4.00
N GLY A 39 7.03 9.19 5.27
CA GLY A 39 7.33 10.06 6.42
C GLY A 39 8.78 9.93 6.88
N SER A 40 9.00 9.36 8.07
CA SER A 40 10.33 9.21 8.68
C SER A 40 11.33 8.42 7.83
N TYR A 41 10.83 7.54 6.94
CA TYR A 41 11.68 6.74 6.04
C TYR A 41 12.09 7.49 4.77
N ARG A 42 11.48 8.64 4.44
CA ARG A 42 11.82 9.50 3.29
C ARG A 42 11.78 8.79 1.93
N TYR A 43 10.96 7.76 1.77
CA TYR A 43 10.75 7.09 0.49
C TYR A 43 10.11 8.08 -0.52
N PRO A 44 10.57 8.16 -1.79
CA PRO A 44 9.95 9.02 -2.79
C PRO A 44 8.45 8.77 -2.95
N PHE A 45 7.65 9.84 -2.90
CA PHE A 45 6.18 9.74 -2.92
C PHE A 45 5.64 9.04 -4.16
N ASP A 46 6.20 9.34 -5.34
CA ASP A 46 5.72 8.79 -6.61
C ASP A 46 6.01 7.28 -6.68
N GLU A 47 7.23 6.86 -6.34
CA GLU A 47 7.57 5.44 -6.29
C GLU A 47 6.77 4.67 -5.24
N ALA A 48 6.57 5.25 -4.06
CA ALA A 48 5.78 4.62 -2.99
C ALA A 48 4.31 4.47 -3.38
N ALA A 49 3.75 5.47 -4.09
CA ALA A 49 2.40 5.40 -4.64
C ALA A 49 2.29 4.28 -5.68
N ASP A 50 3.24 4.20 -6.62
CA ASP A 50 3.25 3.14 -7.64
C ASP A 50 3.31 1.75 -7.01
N ILE A 51 4.19 1.54 -6.03
CA ILE A 51 4.30 0.28 -5.29
C ILE A 51 3.00 -0.05 -4.55
N GLY A 52 2.40 0.94 -3.89
CA GLY A 52 1.14 0.77 -3.17
C GLY A 52 -0.01 0.39 -4.11
N ILE A 53 -0.16 1.12 -5.21
CA ILE A 53 -1.20 0.87 -6.22
C ILE A 53 -1.00 -0.49 -6.88
N SER A 54 0.22 -0.83 -7.30
CA SER A 54 0.50 -2.12 -7.93
C SER A 54 0.16 -3.27 -7.00
N THR A 55 0.53 -3.15 -5.73
CA THR A 55 0.26 -4.18 -4.72
C THR A 55 -1.23 -4.31 -4.41
N ILE A 56 -1.96 -3.20 -4.28
CA ILE A 56 -3.41 -3.23 -4.04
C ILE A 56 -4.15 -3.86 -5.23
N LYS A 57 -3.69 -3.61 -6.47
CA LYS A 57 -4.28 -4.22 -7.68
C LYS A 57 -4.18 -5.74 -7.68
N GLU A 58 -3.16 -6.34 -7.05
CA GLU A 58 -3.05 -7.79 -6.87
C GLU A 58 -4.24 -8.37 -6.08
N PHE A 59 -4.88 -7.55 -5.23
CA PHE A 59 -5.99 -7.94 -4.35
C PHE A 59 -7.33 -7.27 -4.73
N ALA A 60 -7.45 -6.69 -5.93
CA ALA A 60 -8.60 -5.88 -6.30
C ALA A 60 -9.95 -6.62 -6.18
N ASN A 61 -9.97 -7.93 -6.46
CA ASN A 61 -11.18 -8.76 -6.38
C ASN A 61 -11.50 -9.26 -4.96
N ASP A 62 -10.61 -9.04 -3.99
CA ASP A 62 -10.79 -9.53 -2.62
C ASP A 62 -11.54 -8.53 -1.72
N PHE A 63 -11.67 -7.27 -2.15
CA PHE A 63 -12.22 -6.17 -1.34
C PHE A 63 -13.22 -5.33 -2.11
N LYS A 64 -14.31 -4.93 -1.45
CA LYS A 64 -15.30 -4.01 -2.05
C LYS A 64 -14.73 -2.63 -2.31
N ARG A 65 -13.82 -2.16 -1.45
CA ARG A 65 -13.15 -0.87 -1.64
C ARG A 65 -11.81 -0.79 -0.93
N CYS A 66 -10.77 -0.40 -1.66
CA CYS A 66 -9.47 -0.04 -1.12
C CYS A 66 -9.11 1.39 -1.51
N ILE A 67 -8.76 2.22 -0.54
CA ILE A 67 -8.35 3.61 -0.73
C ILE A 67 -6.88 3.74 -0.33
N LEU A 68 -6.06 4.32 -1.21
CA LEU A 68 -4.69 4.71 -0.88
C LEU A 68 -4.58 6.23 -0.91
N PHE A 69 -4.15 6.81 0.23
CA PHE A 69 -3.85 8.23 0.36
C PHE A 69 -2.35 8.45 0.20
N CYS A 70 -1.93 8.95 -0.96
CA CYS A 70 -0.61 9.56 -1.16
C CYS A 70 -0.76 11.08 -1.24
N SER A 71 0.24 11.83 -0.75
CA SER A 71 0.22 13.31 -0.65
C SER A 71 -0.15 14.03 -1.95
N ARG A 72 -0.01 13.35 -3.10
CA ARG A 72 -0.39 13.85 -4.43
C ARG A 72 -1.44 13.00 -5.16
N MET A 73 -1.86 11.84 -4.63
CA MET A 73 -2.74 10.94 -5.36
C MET A 73 -3.65 10.13 -4.43
N ILE A 74 -4.96 10.15 -4.73
CA ILE A 74 -5.95 9.27 -4.12
C ILE A 74 -6.24 8.17 -5.14
N TYR A 75 -5.96 6.92 -4.77
CA TYR A 75 -6.33 5.76 -5.58
C TYR A 75 -7.49 5.03 -4.91
N ILE A 76 -8.53 4.72 -5.69
CA ILE A 76 -9.69 3.96 -5.26
C ILE A 76 -9.79 2.72 -6.13
N ALA A 77 -9.58 1.54 -5.54
CA ALA A 77 -9.89 0.26 -6.15
C ALA A 77 -11.27 -0.20 -5.72
N PHE A 78 -12.01 -0.77 -6.67
CA PHE A 78 -13.28 -1.44 -6.48
C PHE A 78 -13.12 -2.89 -6.96
N GLY A 79 -13.72 -3.82 -6.22
CA GLY A 79 -13.89 -5.23 -6.60
C GLY A 79 -15.30 -5.51 -7.07
#